data_AF-A0AAU4RSV0-F1
#
_entry.id   AF-A0AAU4RSV0-F1
#
_cell.length_a   1.000
_cell.length_b   1.000
_cell.length_c   1.000
_cell.angle_alpha   90.00
_cell.angle_beta   90.00
_cell.angle_gamma   90.00
#
_symmetry.space_group_name_H-M   'P 1'
#
loop_
_entity.id
_entity.type
_entity.pdbx_description
1 polymer ?
#
loop_
_entity_poly.entity_id
_entity_poly.type
_entity_poly.pdbx_seq_one_letter_code
_entity_poly.pdbx_strand_id
1 'polypeptide(L)'
;MSTRTWLEDHPRIHHAFIPVGACWLNLQEGWWRIFRKTALAGRSFANPDDITQATAVATRQLNARARPWIWGRPAPPTRQLRRRYAYIQ
;
A
#
# COMPACT_ATOMS: atom_id res chain seq x y z
N MET A 1 -12.36 21.80 19.02
CA MET A 1 -12.20 22.00 17.57
C MET A 1 -12.76 20.76 16.88
N SER A 2 -13.63 20.92 15.88
CA SER A 2 -14.21 19.77 15.18
C SER A 2 -13.29 19.31 14.04
N THR A 3 -13.40 18.04 13.62
CA THR A 3 -12.68 17.54 12.44
C THR A 3 -12.95 18.39 11.20
N ARG A 4 -14.18 18.92 11.06
CA ARG A 4 -14.58 19.75 9.93
C ARG A 4 -13.81 21.08 9.92
N THR A 5 -13.73 21.73 11.08
CA THR A 5 -12.97 22.97 11.27
C THR A 5 -11.48 22.76 10.96
N TRP A 6 -10.91 21.63 11.39
CA TRP A 6 -9.52 21.32 11.08
C TRP A 6 -9.27 21.12 9.58
N LEU A 7 -10.20 20.48 8.85
CA LEU A 7 -10.08 20.31 7.40
C LEU A 7 -10.19 21.64 6.64
N GLU A 8 -11.01 22.57 7.11
CA GLU A 8 -11.12 23.93 6.56
C GLU A 8 -9.77 24.67 6.68
N ASP A 9 -9.05 24.48 7.79
CA ASP A 9 -7.72 25.05 8.01
C ASP A 9 -6.60 24.36 7.21
N HIS A 10 -6.85 23.17 6.62
CA HIS A 10 -5.86 22.35 5.93
C HIS A 10 -6.27 22.01 4.48
N PRO A 11 -6.33 23.00 3.57
CA PRO A 11 -6.91 22.83 2.23
C PRO A 11 -6.14 21.87 1.31
N ARG A 12 -4.90 21.51 1.66
CA ARG A 12 -4.11 20.48 0.95
C ARG A 12 -4.64 19.06 1.17
N ILE A 13 -5.48 18.85 2.18
CA ILE A 13 -6.01 17.54 2.56
C ILE A 13 -7.46 17.47 2.13
N HIS A 14 -7.75 16.65 1.12
CA HIS A 14 -9.10 16.39 0.65
C HIS A 14 -9.57 15.03 1.16
N HIS A 15 -10.77 14.99 1.75
CA HIS A 15 -11.36 13.75 2.22
C HIS A 15 -12.04 13.00 1.06
N ALA A 16 -11.60 11.77 0.80
CA ALA A 16 -12.26 10.86 -0.13
C ALA A 16 -13.25 9.96 0.65
N PHE A 17 -14.54 10.10 0.37
CA PHE A 17 -15.55 9.25 0.98
C PHE A 17 -15.55 7.86 0.32
N ILE A 18 -15.39 6.81 1.12
CA ILE A 18 -15.54 5.43 0.69
C ILE A 18 -16.97 4.99 1.04
N PRO A 19 -17.76 4.48 0.07
CA PRO A 19 -19.12 4.03 0.36
C PRO A 19 -19.11 2.85 1.35
N VAL A 20 -20.19 2.74 2.12
CA VAL A 20 -20.37 1.65 3.07
C VAL A 20 -20.28 0.30 2.33
N GLY A 21 -19.50 -0.64 2.89
CA GLY A 21 -19.26 -1.95 2.28
C GLY A 21 -18.14 -2.00 1.24
N ALA A 22 -17.54 -0.87 0.86
CA ALA A 22 -16.40 -0.82 -0.06
C ALA A 22 -15.03 -0.76 0.65
N CYS A 23 -14.88 -1.45 1.80
CA CYS A 23 -13.63 -1.47 2.55
C CYS A 23 -12.45 -2.00 1.72
N TRP A 24 -12.70 -2.81 0.69
CA TRP A 24 -11.69 -3.32 -0.24
C TRP A 24 -11.01 -2.22 -1.09
N LEU A 25 -11.62 -1.03 -1.22
CA LEU A 25 -10.97 0.15 -1.82
C LEU A 25 -9.98 0.83 -0.87
N ASN A 26 -10.07 0.55 0.44
CA ASN A 26 -9.19 1.14 1.44
C ASN A 26 -7.87 0.36 1.53
N LEU A 27 -6.75 1.01 1.20
CA LEU A 27 -5.41 0.44 1.32
C LEU A 27 -5.08 -0.01 2.75
N GLN A 28 -5.73 0.61 3.75
CA GLN A 28 -5.57 0.26 5.16
C GLN A 28 -5.91 -1.22 5.44
N GLU A 29 -6.92 -1.79 4.77
CA GLU A 29 -7.31 -3.20 4.96
C GLU A 29 -6.22 -4.17 4.51
N GLY A 30 -5.60 -3.88 3.36
CA GLY A 30 -4.46 -4.64 2.85
C GLY A 30 -3.26 -4.57 3.78
N TRP A 31 -2.97 -3.37 4.29
CA TRP A 31 -1.92 -3.17 5.29
C TRP A 31 -2.21 -3.95 6.59
N TRP A 32 -3.44 -3.91 7.11
CA TRP A 32 -3.84 -4.65 8.31
C TRP A 32 -3.68 -6.16 8.15
N ARG A 33 -3.98 -6.70 6.97
CA ARG A 33 -3.76 -8.13 6.68
C ARG A 33 -2.28 -8.50 6.77
N ILE A 34 -1.39 -7.67 6.20
CA ILE A 34 0.06 -7.89 6.26
C ILE A 34 0.53 -7.77 7.71
N PHE A 35 0.16 -6.68 8.37
CA PHE A 35 0.53 -6.39 9.75
C PHE A 35 0.17 -7.52 10.71
N ARG A 36 -1.08 -8.01 10.68
CA ARG A 36 -1.51 -9.13 11.53
C ARG A 36 -0.65 -10.37 11.31
N LYS A 37 -0.33 -10.68 10.05
CA LYS A 37 0.49 -11.84 9.70
C LYS A 37 1.94 -11.69 10.16
N THR A 38 2.52 -10.50 10.05
CA THR A 38 3.95 -10.30 10.32
C THR A 38 4.26 -9.94 11.76
N ALA A 39 3.39 -9.15 12.40
CA ALA A 39 3.63 -8.57 13.73
C ALA A 39 2.95 -9.38 14.85
N LEU A 40 1.77 -9.94 14.61
CA LEU A 40 0.91 -10.47 15.68
C LEU A 40 0.73 -11.99 15.65
N ALA A 41 0.74 -12.62 14.47
CA ALA A 41 0.44 -14.04 14.33
C ALA A 41 1.37 -14.91 15.18
N GLY A 42 0.77 -15.73 16.05
CA GLY A 42 1.49 -16.68 16.93
C GLY A 42 2.22 -16.04 18.10
N ARG A 43 2.01 -14.75 18.39
CA ARG A 43 2.65 -14.05 19.51
C ARG A 43 1.65 -13.78 20.63
N SER A 44 2.13 -13.89 21.86
CA SER A 44 1.48 -13.38 23.06
C SER A 44 2.30 -12.21 23.59
N PHE A 45 1.63 -11.18 24.09
CA PHE A 45 2.24 -9.96 24.60
C PHE A 45 1.92 -9.83 26.08
N ALA A 46 2.91 -9.45 26.89
CA ALA A 46 2.72 -9.30 28.33
C ALA A 46 2.22 -7.89 28.70
N ASN A 47 2.56 -6.90 27.87
CA ASN A 47 2.20 -5.51 28.08
C ASN A 47 1.98 -4.76 26.73
N PRO A 48 1.44 -3.53 26.77
CA PRO A 48 1.26 -2.71 25.56
C PRO A 48 2.56 -2.27 24.87
N ASP A 49 3.68 -2.20 25.60
CA ASP A 49 4.97 -1.81 25.03
C ASP A 49 5.50 -2.90 24.07
N ASP A 50 5.25 -4.18 24.39
CA ASP A 50 5.61 -5.29 23.50
C ASP A 50 4.87 -5.19 22.16
N ILE A 51 3.60 -4.78 22.17
CA ILE A 51 2.80 -4.55 20.96
C ILE A 51 3.36 -3.37 20.18
N THR A 52 3.72 -2.29 20.87
CA THR A 52 4.33 -1.11 20.25
C THR A 52 5.65 -1.46 19.58
N GLN A 53 6.50 -2.24 20.25
CA GLN A 53 7.77 -2.71 19.71
C GLN A 53 7.57 -3.64 18.52
N ALA A 54 6.68 -4.63 18.61
CA ALA A 54 6.35 -5.52 17.50
C ALA A 54 5.83 -4.72 16.29
N THR A 55 5.05 -3.68 16.55
CA THR A 55 4.52 -2.78 15.52
C THR A 55 5.61 -2.00 14.81
N ALA A 56 6.53 -1.40 15.57
CA ALA A 56 7.66 -0.67 15.02
C ALA A 56 8.58 -1.58 14.19
N VAL A 57 8.88 -2.79 14.69
CA VAL A 57 9.73 -3.77 14.01
C VAL A 57 9.10 -4.24 12.70
N ALA A 58 7.83 -4.64 12.72
CA ALA A 58 7.14 -5.12 11.52
C ALA A 58 7.02 -4.02 10.45
N THR A 59 6.68 -2.79 10.87
CA THR A 59 6.60 -1.63 9.97
C THR A 59 7.95 -1.35 9.31
N ARG A 60 9.04 -1.35 10.09
CA ARG A 60 10.40 -1.13 9.56
C ARG A 60 10.80 -2.22 8.56
N GLN A 61 10.52 -3.49 8.87
CA GLN A 61 10.82 -4.60 7.96
C GLN A 61 10.02 -4.54 6.66
N LEU A 62 8.74 -4.15 6.75
CA LEU A 62 7.90 -3.95 5.58
C LEU A 62 8.43 -2.81 4.71
N ASN A 63 8.73 -1.65 5.30
CA ASN A 63 9.26 -0.49 4.59
C ASN A 63 10.61 -0.76 3.93
N ALA A 64 11.50 -1.51 4.59
CA ALA A 64 12.80 -1.89 4.03
C ALA A 64 12.70 -2.75 2.75
N ARG A 65 11.57 -3.45 2.56
CA ARG A 65 11.31 -4.31 1.38
C ARG A 65 10.26 -3.72 0.44
N ALA A 66 9.64 -2.60 0.82
CA ALA A 66 8.56 -2.00 0.07
C ALA A 66 9.09 -1.51 -1.28
N ARG A 67 8.38 -1.87 -2.34
CA ARG A 67 8.62 -1.33 -3.68
C ARG A 67 7.59 -0.24 -3.93
N PRO A 68 8.00 0.94 -4.43
CA PRO A 68 7.06 2.00 -4.73
C PRO A 68 6.05 1.49 -5.76
N TRP A 69 4.76 1.71 -5.48
CA TRP A 69 3.72 1.46 -6.46
C TRP A 69 3.77 2.57 -7.51
N ILE A 70 4.10 2.20 -8.74
CA ILE A 70 4.11 3.13 -9.87
C ILE A 70 2.72 3.10 -10.49
N TRP A 71 2.05 4.26 -10.47
CA TRP A 71 0.78 4.42 -11.15
C TRP A 71 0.98 4.42 -12.68
N GLY A 72 0.08 3.73 -13.39
CA GLY A 72 0.09 3.63 -14.84
C GLY A 72 0.65 2.30 -15.36
N ARG A 73 0.45 2.04 -16.66
CA ARG A 73 1.09 0.89 -17.32
C ARG A 73 2.54 1.26 -17.65
N PRO A 74 3.54 0.44 -17.27
CA PRO A 74 4.89 0.62 -17.80
C PRO A 74 4.86 0.49 -19.32
N ALA A 75 5.78 1.15 -20.00
CA ALA A 75 5.90 1.05 -21.45
C ALA A 75 5.99 -0.44 -21.85
N PRO A 76 5.23 -0.89 -22.87
CA PRO A 76 5.33 -2.26 -23.33
C PRO A 76 6.78 -2.54 -23.75
N PRO A 77 7.36 -3.70 -23.38
CA PRO A 77 8.72 -4.02 -23.77
C PRO A 77 8.82 -4.06 -25.30
N THR A 78 9.93 -3.54 -25.84
CA THR A 78 10.22 -3.62 -27.28
C THR A 78 10.28 -5.09 -27.69
N ARG A 79 9.27 -5.55 -28.44
CA ARG A 79 9.25 -6.90 -28.97
C ARG A 79 10.30 -7.02 -30.08
N GLN A 80 11.27 -7.92 -29.91
CA GLN A 80 12.11 -8.31 -31.03
C GLN A 80 11.29 -9.20 -31.99
N LEU A 81 11.16 -8.76 -33.23
CA LEU A 81 10.49 -9.54 -34.27
C LEU A 81 11.31 -10.80 -34.57
N ARG A 82 10.73 -11.98 -34.35
CA ARG A 82 11.42 -13.28 -34.53
C ARG A 82 11.71 -13.60 -36.00
N ARG A 83 11.03 -12.95 -36.96
CA ARG A 83 11.26 -13.10 -38.40
C ARG A 83 11.02 -11.78 -39.11
N ARG A 84 11.97 -11.38 -39.97
CA ARG A 84 11.80 -10.33 -40.98
C ARG A 84 11.59 -11.04 -42.31
N TYR A 85 10.41 -10.89 -42.91
CA TYR A 85 10.20 -11.33 -44.29
C TYR A 85 10.74 -10.23 -45.20
N ALA A 86 11.73 -10.55 -46.01
CA ALA A 86 12.15 -9.71 -47.12
C ALA A 86 11.52 -10.29 -48.39
N TYR A 87 10.66 -9.51 -49.05
CA TYR A 87 10.19 -9.83 -50.38
C TYR A 87 11.21 -9.26 -51.37
N ILE A 88 11.89 -10.14 -52.07
CA ILE A 88 12.81 -9.77 -53.16
C ILE A 88 11.94 -9.58 -54.41
N GLN A 89 12.09 -8.45 -55.09
CA GLN A 89 11.42 -8.13 -56.37
C GLN A 89 12.04 -8.91 -57.54
#